data_AF-A0A1X1KTI1-F1
#
_entry.id   AF-A0A1X1KTI1-F1
#
_cell.length_a   1.000
_cell.length_b   1.000
_cell.length_c   1.000
_cell.angle_alpha   90.00
_cell.angle_beta   90.00
_cell.angle_gamma   90.00
#
_symmetry.space_group_name_H-M   'P 1'
#
loop_
_entity.id
_entity.type
_entity.pdbx_description
1 polymer ?
#
loop_
_entity_poly.entity_id
_entity_poly.type
_entity_poly.pdbx_seq_one_letter_code
_entity_poly.pdbx_strand_id
1 'polypeptide(L)'
;MRPKKYPYSGKRQKVSSPLFSARPIFNEVPIVEEVKVEFGVEASTGRIYPETVIHLDISGYGNRVHSVHRFPGTLLSAGESIQLKILFYRRIRNLTADRFLTFRESDWRFLIGNLVNEFVH
;
A
#
# COMPACT_ATOMS: atom_id res chain seq x y z
N MET A 1 -40.64 5.24 -62.40
CA MET A 1 -40.31 4.04 -61.58
C MET A 1 -39.53 4.50 -60.35
N ARG A 2 -39.99 4.15 -59.14
CA ARG A 2 -39.26 4.40 -57.87
C ARG A 2 -38.70 3.06 -57.36
N PRO A 3 -37.49 2.99 -56.79
CA PRO A 3 -36.96 1.73 -56.28
C PRO A 3 -37.72 1.32 -55.01
N LYS A 4 -38.18 0.07 -54.98
CA LYS A 4 -38.85 -0.55 -53.82
C LYS A 4 -37.86 -0.69 -52.66
N LYS A 5 -38.25 -0.24 -51.47
CA LYS A 5 -37.53 -0.47 -50.20
C LYS A 5 -37.44 -1.99 -49.96
N TYR A 6 -36.24 -2.52 -49.82
CA TYR A 6 -36.01 -3.89 -49.35
C TYR A 6 -36.35 -4.01 -47.86
N PRO A 7 -37.07 -5.04 -47.42
CA PRO A 7 -37.26 -5.29 -45.99
C PRO A 7 -36.03 -6.06 -45.50
N TYR A 8 -35.03 -5.36 -44.95
CA TYR A 8 -33.99 -6.04 -44.19
C TYR A 8 -34.57 -6.56 -42.88
N SER A 9 -35.07 -7.79 -42.94
CA SER A 9 -35.30 -8.67 -41.80
C SER A 9 -33.95 -9.11 -41.23
N GLY A 10 -33.30 -8.18 -40.53
CA GLY A 10 -32.07 -8.41 -39.78
C GLY A 10 -32.38 -8.47 -38.29
N LYS A 11 -32.27 -9.65 -37.71
CA LYS A 11 -32.45 -9.97 -36.29
C LYS A 11 -31.86 -8.88 -35.37
N ARG A 12 -32.57 -8.51 -34.30
CA ARG A 12 -32.06 -7.73 -33.16
C ARG A 12 -30.64 -8.20 -32.81
N GLN A 13 -29.63 -7.38 -33.10
CA GLN A 13 -28.38 -7.48 -32.36
C GLN A 13 -28.76 -7.16 -30.91
N LYS A 14 -28.74 -8.19 -30.06
CA LYS A 14 -28.59 -8.00 -28.62
C LYS A 14 -27.39 -7.07 -28.50
N VAL A 15 -27.64 -5.84 -28.06
CA VAL A 15 -26.61 -4.92 -27.61
C VAL A 15 -25.64 -5.77 -26.82
N SER A 16 -24.44 -5.98 -27.36
CA SER A 16 -23.39 -6.65 -26.63
C SER A 16 -23.27 -5.86 -25.36
N SER A 17 -23.65 -6.47 -24.24
CA SER A 17 -23.36 -5.98 -22.90
C SER A 17 -22.01 -5.29 -22.94
N PRO A 18 -21.88 -4.03 -22.48
CA PRO A 18 -20.61 -3.33 -22.58
C PRO A 18 -19.54 -4.27 -22.02
N LEU A 19 -18.63 -4.70 -22.90
CA LEU A 19 -17.52 -5.62 -22.58
C LEU A 19 -16.63 -5.03 -21.48
N PHE A 20 -16.76 -3.73 -21.27
CA PHE A 20 -16.26 -3.04 -20.12
C PHE A 20 -17.39 -2.90 -19.11
N SER A 21 -17.37 -3.82 -18.15
CA SER A 21 -17.87 -3.55 -16.82
C SER A 21 -17.30 -2.19 -16.38
N ALA A 22 -18.09 -1.13 -16.51
CA ALA A 22 -17.86 0.15 -15.85
C ALA A 22 -18.10 -0.01 -14.34
N ARG A 23 -17.44 -1.01 -13.74
CA ARG A 23 -17.20 -1.02 -12.31
C ARG A 23 -16.36 0.22 -12.09
N PRO A 24 -16.80 1.18 -11.26
CA PRO A 24 -15.83 2.08 -10.67
C PRO A 24 -14.74 1.18 -10.09
N ILE A 25 -13.48 1.52 -10.34
CA ILE A 25 -12.31 0.81 -9.82
C ILE A 25 -12.30 1.04 -8.30
N PHE A 26 -13.31 0.57 -7.59
CA PHE A 26 -13.21 0.25 -6.19
C PHE A 26 -12.41 -1.02 -6.16
N ASN A 27 -11.09 -0.84 -6.15
CA ASN A 27 -10.14 -1.89 -5.79
C ASN A 27 -10.49 -2.36 -4.38
N GLU A 28 -11.44 -3.30 -4.29
CA GLU A 28 -11.67 -4.16 -3.13
C GLU A 28 -10.56 -5.21 -2.99
N VAL A 29 -9.55 -5.20 -3.87
CA VAL A 29 -8.36 -6.01 -3.73
C VAL A 29 -7.55 -5.44 -2.56
N PRO A 30 -7.28 -6.22 -1.51
CA PRO A 30 -6.46 -5.76 -0.40
C PRO A 30 -5.07 -5.39 -0.91
N ILE A 31 -4.61 -4.18 -0.62
CA ILE A 31 -3.33 -3.58 -1.06
C ILE A 31 -2.13 -4.52 -0.93
N VAL A 32 -2.17 -5.40 0.07
CA VAL A 32 -1.12 -6.38 0.38
C VAL A 32 -0.86 -7.35 -0.78
N GLU A 33 -1.83 -7.61 -1.66
CA GLU A 33 -1.63 -8.50 -2.81
C GLU A 33 -0.82 -7.86 -3.95
N GLU A 34 -0.92 -6.54 -4.14
CA GLU A 34 -0.27 -5.83 -5.25
C GLU A 34 0.98 -5.04 -4.82
N VAL A 35 1.18 -4.87 -3.50
CA VAL A 35 2.31 -4.13 -2.92
C VAL A 35 3.18 -5.06 -2.07
N LYS A 36 4.45 -5.19 -2.47
CA LYS A 36 5.48 -5.84 -1.67
C LYS A 36 6.07 -4.85 -0.69
N VAL A 37 5.89 -5.11 0.61
CA VAL A 37 6.39 -4.28 1.71
C VAL A 37 7.41 -5.05 2.53
N GLU A 38 8.65 -4.57 2.54
CA GLU A 38 9.75 -5.06 3.37
C GLU A 38 9.99 -4.08 4.52
N PHE A 39 9.71 -4.54 5.75
CA PHE A 39 9.95 -3.78 6.98
C PHE A 39 11.04 -4.48 7.80
N GLY A 40 12.19 -3.83 7.89
CA GLY A 40 13.36 -4.23 8.67
C GLY A 40 13.52 -3.37 9.91
N VAL A 41 13.83 -4.00 11.03
CA VAL A 41 14.14 -3.31 12.30
C VAL A 41 15.51 -3.79 12.73
N GLU A 42 16.43 -2.85 12.90
CA GLU A 42 17.80 -3.10 13.30
C GLU A 42 18.08 -2.35 14.59
N ALA A 43 18.47 -3.07 15.65
CA ALA A 43 19.02 -2.44 16.83
C ALA A 43 20.51 -2.18 16.58
N SER A 44 20.92 -0.92 16.61
CA SER A 44 22.32 -0.55 16.47
C SER A 44 22.82 0.08 17.77
N THR A 45 23.76 -0.59 18.39
CA THR A 45 24.50 -0.07 19.55
C THR A 45 25.72 0.68 19.00
N GLY A 46 25.47 1.86 18.44
CA GLY A 46 26.55 2.73 17.95
C GLY A 46 27.50 3.15 19.06
N ARG A 47 28.63 3.77 18.69
CA ARG A 47 29.67 4.20 19.67
C ARG A 47 29.20 5.25 20.67
N ILE A 48 28.15 6.02 20.34
CA ILE A 48 27.73 7.21 21.10
C ILE A 48 26.43 6.93 21.87
N TYR A 49 25.41 6.37 21.21
CA TYR A 49 24.15 5.98 21.86
C TYR A 49 23.52 4.76 21.18
N PRO A 50 22.75 3.95 21.92
CA PRO A 50 21.87 2.95 21.33
C PRO A 50 20.80 3.63 20.47
N GLU A 51 20.59 3.13 19.26
CA GLU A 51 19.53 3.60 18.35
C GLU A 51 18.88 2.42 17.62
N THR A 52 17.56 2.53 17.42
CA THR A 52 16.81 1.61 16.56
C THR A 52 16.72 2.23 15.17
N VAL A 53 17.12 1.48 14.15
CA VAL A 53 17.04 1.84 12.74
C VAL A 53 15.95 1.00 12.09
N ILE A 54 15.02 1.67 11.42
CA ILE A 54 13.93 1.04 10.71
C ILE A 54 14.13 1.26 9.22
N HIS A 55 14.22 0.16 8.49
CA HIS A 55 14.32 0.14 7.03
C HIS A 55 12.95 -0.20 6.46
N LEU A 56 12.43 0.66 5.61
CA LEU A 56 11.17 0.45 4.91
C LEU A 56 11.43 0.48 3.41
N ASP A 57 11.22 -0.64 2.74
CA ASP A 57 11.23 -0.75 1.28
C ASP A 57 9.83 -1.20 0.81
N ILE A 58 9.21 -0.36 0.01
CA ILE A 58 7.88 -0.56 -0.54
C ILE A 58 8.03 -0.59 -2.04
N SER A 59 7.50 -1.62 -2.68
CA SER A 59 7.44 -1.73 -4.14
C SER A 59 6.06 -2.19 -4.59
N GLY A 60 5.47 -1.49 -5.55
CA GLY A 60 4.13 -1.79 -6.06
C GLY A 60 3.59 -0.68 -6.96
N TYR A 61 2.64 -1.00 -7.84
CA TYR A 61 1.99 -0.03 -8.75
C TYR A 61 2.95 0.83 -9.60
N GLY A 62 4.15 0.32 -9.90
CA GLY A 62 5.16 1.06 -10.66
C GLY A 62 5.92 2.12 -9.84
N ASN A 63 5.73 2.17 -8.53
CA ASN A 63 6.48 3.04 -7.61
C ASN A 63 7.32 2.19 -6.64
N ARG A 64 8.47 2.74 -6.23
CA ARG A 64 9.31 2.17 -5.18
C ARG A 64 9.71 3.26 -4.20
N VAL A 65 9.45 3.02 -2.92
CA VAL A 65 9.81 3.93 -1.83
C VAL A 65 10.76 3.19 -0.91
N HIS A 66 11.97 3.71 -0.77
CA HIS A 66 12.94 3.26 0.20
C HIS A 66 13.16 4.38 1.22
N SER A 67 12.97 4.09 2.50
CA SER A 67 13.12 5.07 3.57
C SER A 67 13.78 4.42 4.79
N VAL A 68 14.66 5.19 5.43
CA VAL A 68 15.39 4.75 6.62
C VAL A 68 15.08 5.73 7.75
N HIS A 69 14.55 5.21 8.85
CA HIS A 69 14.16 6.01 10.01
C HIS A 69 15.00 5.63 11.21
N ARG A 70 15.65 6.63 11.82
CA ARG A 70 16.50 6.43 13.00
C ARG A 70 15.81 6.99 14.24
N PHE A 71 15.80 6.19 15.30
CA PHE A 71 15.22 6.51 16.60
C PHE A 71 16.33 6.47 17.65
N PRO A 72 17.07 7.57 17.83
CA PRO A 72 18.14 7.64 18.83
C PRO A 72 17.57 7.58 20.24
N GLY A 73 18.21 6.82 21.13
CA GLY A 73 17.75 6.65 22.52
C GLY A 73 16.61 5.65 22.69
N THR A 74 16.04 5.13 21.60
CA THR A 74 15.10 4.02 21.62
C THR A 74 15.83 2.75 21.21
N LEU A 75 15.82 1.74 22.07
CA LEU A 75 16.38 0.42 21.73
C LEU A 75 15.31 -0.64 21.92
N LEU A 76 14.71 -1.07 20.80
CA LEU A 76 13.72 -2.13 20.82
C LEU A 76 14.42 -3.48 21.00
N SER A 77 13.91 -4.28 21.92
CA SER A 77 14.23 -5.71 22.03
C SER A 77 13.78 -6.47 20.78
N ALA A 78 14.26 -7.71 20.63
CA ALA A 78 13.81 -8.57 19.54
C ALA A 78 12.28 -8.82 19.58
N GLY A 79 11.69 -8.92 20.78
CA GLY A 79 10.25 -9.09 20.96
C GLY A 79 9.47 -7.85 20.52
N GLU A 80 9.89 -6.66 20.95
CA GLU A 80 9.26 -5.39 20.55
C GLU A 80 9.42 -5.14 19.05
N SER A 81 10.57 -5.49 18.47
CA SER A 81 10.80 -5.40 17.03
C SER A 81 9.82 -6.24 16.22
N ILE A 82 9.52 -7.46 16.70
CA ILE A 82 8.50 -8.34 16.09
C ILE A 82 7.10 -7.74 16.26
N GLN A 83 6.76 -7.25 17.45
CA GLN A 83 5.46 -6.64 17.72
C GLN A 83 5.24 -5.39 16.86
N LEU A 84 6.24 -4.53 16.75
CA LEU A 84 6.22 -3.35 15.88
C LEU A 84 5.96 -3.75 14.43
N LYS A 85 6.65 -4.79 13.93
CA LYS A 85 6.45 -5.31 12.58
C LYS A 85 5.01 -5.80 12.37
N ILE A 86 4.45 -6.55 13.33
CA ILE A 86 3.06 -7.01 13.27
C ILE A 86 2.08 -5.83 13.25
N LEU A 87 2.27 -4.83 14.12
CA LEU A 87 1.43 -3.64 14.18
C LEU A 87 1.50 -2.84 12.88
N PHE A 88 2.70 -2.68 12.31
CA PHE A 88 2.91 -2.00 11.04
C PHE A 88 2.13 -2.68 9.90
N TYR A 89 2.26 -4.00 9.72
CA TYR A 89 1.51 -4.72 8.70
C TYR A 89 0.00 -4.65 8.94
N ARG A 90 -0.45 -4.74 10.19
CA ARG A 90 -1.87 -4.59 10.54
C ARG A 90 -2.38 -3.20 10.17
N ARG A 91 -1.57 -2.15 10.34
CA ARG A 91 -1.94 -0.77 9.99
C ARG A 91 -2.02 -0.56 8.49
N ILE A 92 -1.04 -1.07 7.74
CA ILE A 92 -1.03 -0.98 6.27
C ILE A 92 -2.21 -1.74 5.66
N ARG A 93 -2.57 -2.91 6.21
CA ARG A 93 -3.73 -3.68 5.74
C ARG A 93 -5.04 -2.89 5.80
N ASN A 94 -5.16 -1.91 6.71
CA ASN A 94 -6.34 -1.07 6.85
C ASN A 94 -6.31 0.18 5.96
N LEU A 95 -5.24 0.43 5.21
CA LEU A 95 -5.19 1.52 4.24
C LEU A 95 -6.00 1.15 2.98
N THR A 96 -6.48 2.16 2.25
CA THR A 96 -7.06 2.00 0.91
C THR A 96 -6.02 2.29 -0.16
N ALA A 97 -6.15 1.67 -1.35
CA ALA A 97 -5.14 1.78 -2.41
C ALA A 97 -4.86 3.23 -2.80
N ASP A 98 -5.91 4.06 -2.91
CA ASP A 98 -5.79 5.51 -3.16
C ASP A 98 -4.97 6.23 -2.09
N ARG A 99 -5.21 5.89 -0.82
CA ARG A 99 -4.48 6.50 0.29
C ARG A 99 -3.02 6.06 0.25
N PHE A 100 -2.75 4.80 -0.06
CA PHE A 100 -1.40 4.28 -0.19
C PHE A 100 -0.62 4.94 -1.32
N LEU A 101 -1.24 5.13 -2.49
CA LEU A 101 -0.61 5.78 -3.65
C LEU A 101 -0.31 7.27 -3.41
N THR A 102 -1.02 7.91 -2.48
CA THR A 102 -0.84 9.32 -2.12
C THR A 102 0.12 9.54 -0.95
N PHE A 103 0.59 8.48 -0.29
CA PHE A 103 1.54 8.59 0.83
C PHE A 103 2.85 9.22 0.36
N ARG A 104 3.26 10.28 1.07
CA ARG A 104 4.59 10.87 0.92
C ARG A 104 5.56 10.24 1.92
N GLU A 105 6.85 10.46 1.71
CA GLU A 105 7.90 10.04 2.65
C GLU A 105 7.66 10.58 4.08
N SER A 106 7.12 11.79 4.20
CA SER A 106 6.73 12.38 5.48
C SER A 106 5.64 11.58 6.19
N ASP A 107 4.66 11.06 5.46
CA ASP A 107 3.54 10.30 6.03
C ASP A 107 4.02 8.95 6.57
N TRP A 108 4.96 8.30 5.86
CA TRP A 108 5.66 7.11 6.34
C TRP A 108 6.43 7.39 7.63
N ARG A 109 7.17 8.50 7.68
CA ARG A 109 7.89 8.93 8.89
C ARG A 109 6.94 9.15 10.06
N PHE A 110 5.80 9.80 9.87
CA PHE A 110 4.82 10.02 10.94
C PHE A 110 4.17 8.72 11.40
N LEU A 111 3.82 7.83 10.47
CA LEU A 111 3.22 6.54 10.80
C LEU A 111 4.18 5.68 11.62
N ILE A 112 5.44 5.58 11.20
CA ILE A 112 6.47 4.82 11.92
C ILE A 112 6.79 5.48 13.27
N GLY A 113 6.93 6.81 13.31
CA GLY A 113 7.18 7.54 14.55
C GLY A 113 6.08 7.31 15.60
N ASN A 114 4.81 7.37 15.19
CA ASN A 114 3.69 7.08 16.08
C ASN A 114 3.73 5.64 16.60
N LEU A 115 4.01 4.66 15.72
CA LEU A 115 4.11 3.25 16.11
C LEU A 115 5.26 3.01 17.08
N VAL A 116 6.44 3.59 16.86
CA VAL A 116 7.58 3.45 17.78
C VAL A 116 7.28 4.10 19.12
N ASN A 117 6.64 5.27 19.12
CA ASN A 117 6.27 5.96 20.37
C ASN A 117 5.31 5.13 21.24
N GLU A 118 4.49 4.24 20.67
CA GLU A 118 3.65 3.31 21.45
C GLU A 118 4.47 2.33 22.31
N PHE A 119 5.74 2.07 21.99
CA PHE A 119 6.63 1.18 22.73
C PHE A 119 7.57 1.90 23.71
N VAL A 120 7.67 3.22 23.62
CA VAL A 120 8.60 4.03 24.45
C VAL A 120 7.93 4.51 25.75
N HIS A 121 6.65 4.18 25.96
CA HIS A 121 5.86 4.53 27.15
C HIS A 121 5.83 3.44 28.20
#